data_AF-A0AAX3RR42-F1
#
_entry.id   AF-A0AAX3RR42-F1
#
_cell.length_a   1.000
_cell.length_b   1.000
_cell.length_c   1.000
_cell.angle_alpha   90.00
_cell.angle_beta   90.00
_cell.angle_gamma   90.00
#
_symmetry.space_group_name_H-M   'P 1'
#
loop_
_entity.id
_entity.type
_entity.pdbx_description
1 polymer ?
#
loop_
_entity_poly.entity_id
_entity_poly.type
_entity_poly.pdbx_seq_one_letter_code
_entity_poly.pdbx_strand_id
1 'polypeptide(L)'
;MIKPLTVQLIDEDEIIEIAYDLFLEGAMTNLEPADQVIFALQFEECGAAEIVPLTSHWQSIIQPEFNLENFSEVIIGLAQSADEDINDIFARVLISRNPAVPFHHILWKR
;
A
#
# COMPACT_ATOMS: atom_id res chain seq x y z
N MET A 1 20.69 -29.09 15.83
CA MET A 1 20.68 -27.61 15.87
C MET A 1 19.76 -27.14 14.76
N ILE A 2 18.52 -26.78 15.11
CA ILE A 2 17.57 -26.21 14.15
C ILE A 2 17.94 -24.73 14.09
N LYS A 3 18.51 -24.26 12.97
CA LYS A 3 18.57 -22.81 12.73
C LYS A 3 17.14 -22.31 12.83
N PRO A 4 16.82 -21.28 13.62
CA PRO A 4 15.53 -20.63 13.48
C PRO A 4 15.44 -20.22 12.01
N LEU A 5 14.39 -20.65 11.32
CA LEU A 5 14.02 -20.10 10.03
C LEU A 5 13.63 -18.66 10.32
N THR A 6 14.61 -17.76 10.34
CA THR A 6 14.35 -16.33 10.24
C THR A 6 13.72 -16.15 8.87
N VAL A 7 12.39 -16.07 8.84
CA VAL A 7 11.65 -15.60 7.68
C VAL A 7 12.26 -14.24 7.34
N GLN A 8 12.90 -14.15 6.18
CA GLN A 8 13.32 -12.87 5.62
C GLN A 8 12.01 -12.17 5.23
N LEU A 9 11.68 -11.11 5.96
CA LEU A 9 10.55 -10.26 5.60
C LEU A 9 10.90 -9.52 4.31
N ILE A 10 9.89 -9.29 3.48
CA ILE A 10 10.00 -8.46 2.30
C ILE A 10 10.47 -7.07 2.73
N ASP A 11 11.44 -6.53 2.00
CA ASP A 11 12.00 -5.20 2.24
C ASP A 11 10.97 -4.12 1.91
N GLU A 12 11.16 -2.93 2.47
CA GLU A 12 10.26 -1.79 2.28
C GLU A 12 10.17 -1.35 0.81
N ASP A 13 11.29 -1.36 0.07
CA ASP A 13 11.30 -1.01 -1.35
C ASP A 13 10.45 -2.00 -2.18
N GLU A 14 10.61 -3.30 -1.92
CA GLU A 14 9.84 -4.36 -2.61
C GLU A 14 8.34 -4.30 -2.24
N ILE A 15 8.01 -3.92 -0.99
CA ILE A 15 6.62 -3.67 -0.59
C ILE A 15 6.01 -2.50 -1.38
N ILE A 16 6.75 -1.42 -1.59
CA ILE A 16 6.27 -0.26 -2.36
C ILE A 16 5.99 -0.68 -3.80
N GLU A 17 6.91 -1.41 -4.44
CA GLU A 17 6.73 -1.93 -5.80
C GLU A 17 5.46 -2.80 -5.90
N ILE A 18 5.29 -3.75 -4.97
CA ILE A 18 4.09 -4.60 -4.93
C ILE A 18 2.81 -3.77 -4.75
N ALA A 19 2.82 -2.79 -3.85
CA ALA A 19 1.66 -1.93 -3.61
C ALA A 19 1.30 -1.12 -4.86
N TYR A 20 2.32 -0.63 -5.56
CA TYR A 20 2.17 0.16 -6.77
C TYR A 20 1.52 -0.66 -7.89
N ASP A 21 2.02 -1.87 -8.14
CA ASP A 21 1.45 -2.79 -9.13
C ASP A 21 -0.02 -3.13 -8.82
N LEU A 22 -0.31 -3.51 -7.56
CA LEU A 22 -1.67 -3.81 -7.10
C LEU A 22 -2.63 -2.63 -7.28
N PHE A 23 -2.15 -1.40 -7.05
CA PHE A 23 -2.93 -0.19 -7.25
C PHE A 23 -3.21 0.05 -8.73
N LEU A 24 -2.20 -0.05 -9.61
CA LEU A 24 -2.39 0.16 -11.05
C LEU A 24 -3.40 -0.81 -11.66
N GLU A 25 -3.38 -2.08 -11.23
CA GLU A 25 -4.35 -3.09 -11.66
C GLU A 25 -5.79 -2.74 -11.27
N GLY A 26 -5.99 -2.14 -10.09
CA GLY A 26 -7.30 -1.85 -9.54
C GLY A 26 -7.83 -0.44 -9.78
N ALA A 27 -6.97 0.53 -10.07
CA ALA A 27 -7.28 1.97 -10.01
C ALA A 27 -8.45 2.36 -10.93
N MET A 28 -8.40 1.96 -12.20
CA MET A 28 -9.43 2.32 -13.19
C MET A 28 -10.79 1.66 -12.94
N THR A 29 -10.85 0.66 -12.04
CA THR A 29 -12.10 -0.03 -11.71
C THR A 29 -12.69 0.41 -10.38
N ASN A 30 -11.85 0.79 -9.41
CA ASN A 30 -12.27 1.04 -8.03
C ASN A 30 -12.29 2.51 -7.64
N LEU A 31 -11.51 3.37 -8.30
CA LEU A 31 -11.57 4.82 -8.07
C LEU A 31 -12.88 5.39 -8.58
N GLU A 32 -13.33 6.48 -7.97
CA GLU A 32 -14.47 7.23 -8.48
C GLU A 32 -14.16 7.87 -9.84
N PRO A 33 -15.16 8.16 -10.69
CA PRO A 33 -14.92 8.70 -12.03
C PRO A 33 -14.09 9.99 -12.05
N ALA A 34 -14.22 10.83 -11.02
CA ALA A 34 -13.42 12.05 -10.90
C ALA A 34 -11.95 11.72 -10.63
N ASP A 35 -11.67 10.82 -9.68
CA ASP A 35 -10.31 10.40 -9.34
C ASP A 35 -9.66 9.58 -10.46
N GLN A 36 -10.44 8.79 -11.22
CA GLN A 36 -9.92 8.10 -12.42
C GLN A 36 -9.37 9.08 -13.46
N VAL A 37 -10.06 10.21 -13.67
CA VAL A 37 -9.60 11.25 -14.60
C VAL A 37 -8.35 11.94 -14.06
N ILE A 38 -8.31 12.26 -12.77
CA ILE A 38 -7.14 12.89 -12.14
C ILE A 38 -5.94 11.94 -12.22
N PHE A 39 -6.13 10.66 -11.87
CA PHE A 39 -5.13 9.61 -11.99
C PHE A 39 -4.57 9.54 -13.42
N ALA A 40 -5.44 9.43 -14.44
CA ALA A 40 -5.00 9.32 -15.83
C ALA A 40 -4.24 10.55 -16.35
N LEU A 41 -4.45 11.73 -15.76
CA LEU A 41 -3.84 12.98 -16.21
C LEU A 41 -2.56 13.36 -15.44
N GLN A 42 -2.47 13.03 -14.15
CA GLN A 42 -1.43 13.57 -13.27
C GLN A 42 -0.54 12.50 -12.64
N PHE A 43 -0.95 11.23 -12.63
CA PHE A 43 -0.25 10.20 -11.86
C PHE A 43 1.13 9.84 -12.42
N GLU A 44 1.35 9.97 -13.73
CA GLU A 44 2.67 9.73 -14.32
C GLU A 44 3.74 10.72 -13.82
N GLU A 45 3.36 11.98 -13.57
CA GLU A 45 4.29 13.04 -13.16
C GLU A 45 4.32 13.26 -11.65
N CYS A 46 3.15 13.14 -10.99
CA CYS A 46 2.97 13.50 -9.58
C CYS A 46 2.60 12.29 -8.70
N GLY A 47 2.51 11.09 -9.28
CA GLY A 47 2.21 9.87 -8.55
C GLY A 47 3.33 9.51 -7.59
N ALA A 48 2.96 9.21 -6.35
CA ALA A 48 3.89 8.78 -5.32
C ALA A 48 3.27 7.67 -4.47
N ALA A 49 4.15 6.84 -3.91
CA ALA A 49 3.80 5.80 -2.95
C ALA A 49 4.75 5.89 -1.76
N GLU A 50 4.21 5.82 -0.55
CA GLU A 50 4.98 5.97 0.69
C GLU A 50 4.53 4.95 1.74
N ILE A 51 5.49 4.35 2.44
CA ILE A 51 5.19 3.53 3.62
C ILE A 51 4.91 4.43 4.81
N VAL A 52 3.76 4.19 5.44
CA VAL A 52 3.32 4.92 6.62
C VAL A 52 3.14 3.99 7.81
N PRO A 53 3.18 4.52 9.04
CA PRO A 53 2.83 3.73 10.22
C PRO A 53 1.43 3.13 10.11
N LEU A 54 1.29 1.86 10.50
CA LEU A 54 0.01 1.16 10.52
C LEU A 54 -1.04 1.95 11.30
N THR A 55 -2.07 2.36 10.59
CA THR A 55 -3.22 3.07 11.16
C THR A 55 -4.13 2.10 11.92
N SER A 56 -4.75 2.59 12.99
CA SER A 56 -5.61 1.77 13.87
C SER A 56 -6.86 1.23 13.18
N HIS A 57 -7.26 1.79 12.03
CA HIS A 57 -8.40 1.31 11.25
C HIS A 57 -8.24 -0.14 10.77
N TRP A 58 -7.02 -0.58 10.50
CA TRP A 58 -6.74 -1.95 10.06
C TRP A 58 -7.05 -3.00 11.10
N GLN A 59 -7.05 -2.65 12.38
CA GLN A 59 -7.41 -3.58 13.47
C GLN A 59 -8.86 -4.07 13.35
N SER A 60 -9.72 -3.30 12.68
CA SER A 60 -11.11 -3.70 12.39
C SER A 60 -11.24 -4.59 11.16
N ILE A 61 -10.22 -4.66 10.30
CA ILE A 61 -10.21 -5.38 9.02
C ILE A 61 -9.42 -6.70 9.17
N ILE A 62 -8.29 -6.65 9.86
CA ILE A 62 -7.38 -7.78 10.07
C ILE A 62 -7.85 -8.60 11.28
N GLN A 63 -7.80 -9.92 11.15
CA GLN A 63 -8.15 -10.82 12.26
C GLN A 63 -7.08 -10.71 13.38
N PRO A 64 -7.47 -10.82 14.66
CA PRO A 64 -6.56 -10.62 15.79
C PRO A 64 -5.42 -11.67 15.88
N GLU A 65 -5.49 -12.75 15.10
CA GLU A 65 -4.44 -13.77 15.01
C GLU A 65 -3.23 -13.36 14.14
N PHE A 66 -3.36 -12.29 13.36
CA PHE A 66 -2.26 -11.77 12.55
C PHE A 66 -1.36 -10.85 13.37
N ASN A 67 -0.04 -11.06 13.28
CA ASN A 67 0.92 -10.12 13.85
C ASN A 67 1.05 -8.89 12.93
N LEU A 68 0.54 -7.74 13.37
CA LEU A 68 0.61 -6.45 12.68
C LEU A 68 2.05 -6.01 12.38
N GLU A 69 3.04 -6.44 13.18
CA GLU A 69 4.46 -6.15 12.92
C GLU A 69 4.97 -6.75 11.60
N ASN A 70 4.27 -7.75 11.07
CA ASN A 70 4.60 -8.36 9.78
C ASN A 70 3.90 -7.66 8.61
N PHE A 71 3.17 -6.58 8.84
CA PHE A 71 2.48 -5.84 7.79
C PHE A 71 3.14 -4.48 7.57
N SER A 72 3.06 -4.03 6.32
CA SER A 72 3.38 -2.67 5.93
C SER A 72 2.13 -2.04 5.33
N GLU A 73 1.94 -0.76 5.63
CA GLU A 73 0.91 0.06 5.06
C GLU A 73 1.57 1.05 4.09
N VAL A 74 1.11 1.05 2.84
CA VAL A 74 1.56 1.95 1.79
C VAL A 74 0.39 2.85 1.40
N ILE A 75 0.61 4.16 1.40
CA ILE A 75 -0.34 5.11 0.79
C ILE A 75 0.10 5.40 -0.64
N ILE A 76 -0.86 5.51 -1.54
CA ILE A 76 -0.62 5.81 -2.96
C ILE A 76 -1.53 6.94 -3.36
N GLY A 77 -0.96 7.96 -4.00
CA GLY A 77 -1.66 9.20 -4.29
C GLY A 77 -0.83 10.18 -5.10
N LEU A 78 -1.20 11.46 -5.00
CA LEU A 78 -0.49 12.57 -5.63
C LEU A 78 0.24 13.41 -4.59
N ALA A 79 1.51 13.67 -4.86
CA ALA A 79 2.31 14.69 -4.18
C ALA A 79 2.36 15.96 -5.04
N GLN A 80 2.57 17.12 -4.40
CA GLN A 80 2.73 18.39 -5.13
C GLN A 80 4.09 18.47 -5.84
N SER A 81 5.09 17.74 -5.35
CA SER A 81 6.45 17.64 -5.89
C SER A 81 7.10 16.36 -5.33
N ALA A 82 8.20 15.91 -5.93
CA ALA A 82 8.88 14.65 -5.57
C ALA A 82 9.37 14.59 -4.10
N ASP A 83 9.56 15.74 -3.45
CA ASP A 83 10.02 15.87 -2.06
C ASP A 83 8.91 16.27 -1.08
N GLU A 84 7.64 16.34 -1.52
CA GLU A 84 6.50 16.70 -0.67
C GLU A 84 5.63 15.48 -0.31
N ASP A 85 4.99 15.55 0.85
CA ASP A 85 4.06 14.51 1.31
C ASP A 85 2.88 14.32 0.34
N ILE A 86 2.37 13.08 0.31
CA ILE A 86 1.18 12.73 -0.47
C ILE A 86 -0.05 13.39 0.17
N ASN A 87 -0.58 14.42 -0.49
CA ASN A 87 -1.70 15.21 0.02
C ASN A 87 -3.06 14.72 -0.51
N ASP A 88 -3.09 14.08 -1.68
CA ASP A 88 -4.30 13.46 -2.25
C ASP A 88 -4.11 11.94 -2.33
N ILE A 89 -4.64 11.22 -1.35
CA ILE A 89 -4.46 9.76 -1.22
C ILE A 89 -5.59 9.05 -1.99
N PHE A 90 -5.23 8.34 -3.06
CA PHE A 90 -6.15 7.52 -3.85
C PHE A 90 -6.41 6.15 -3.21
N ALA A 91 -5.39 5.56 -2.60
CA ALA A 91 -5.50 4.25 -2.01
C ALA A 91 -4.57 4.06 -0.81
N ARG A 92 -4.97 3.18 0.10
CA ARG A 92 -4.17 2.70 1.22
C ARG A 92 -4.07 1.18 1.09
N VAL A 93 -2.87 0.69 0.88
CA VAL A 93 -2.58 -0.71 0.59
C VAL A 93 -1.89 -1.32 1.80
N LEU A 94 -2.49 -2.36 2.36
CA LEU A 94 -1.91 -3.14 3.44
C LEU A 94 -1.33 -4.42 2.85
N ILE A 95 -0.05 -4.71 3.09
CA ILE A 95 0.64 -5.89 2.55
C ILE A 95 1.33 -6.64 3.68
N SER A 96 1.20 -7.97 3.68
CA SER A 96 2.00 -8.85 4.53
C SER A 96 3.43 -8.91 3.98
N ARG A 97 4.41 -8.51 4.81
CA ARG A 97 5.84 -8.66 4.54
C ARG A 97 6.29 -10.12 4.63
N ASN A 98 5.46 -11.02 5.14
CA ASN A 98 5.82 -12.43 5.27
C ASN A 98 5.49 -13.18 3.96
N PRO A 99 6.48 -13.61 3.17
CA PRO A 99 6.24 -14.30 1.90
C PRO A 99 5.55 -15.66 2.06
N ALA A 100 5.60 -16.27 3.26
CA ALA A 100 4.90 -17.53 3.53
C ALA A 100 3.39 -17.34 3.76
N VAL A 101 2.95 -16.10 4.02
CA VAL A 101 1.55 -15.74 4.25
C VAL A 101 1.23 -14.50 3.41
N PRO A 102 1.13 -14.64 2.08
CA PRO A 102 0.80 -13.51 1.22
C PRO A 102 -0.62 -13.03 1.51
N PHE A 103 -0.72 -11.75 1.84
CA PHE A 103 -1.99 -11.07 2.08
C PHE A 103 -1.84 -9.63 1.61
N HIS A 104 -2.86 -9.13 0.92
CA HIS A 104 -2.99 -7.71 0.66
C HIS A 104 -4.44 -7.25 0.81
N HIS A 105 -4.63 -5.99 1.15
CA HIS A 105 -5.94 -5.35 1.13
C HIS A 105 -5.79 -3.90 0.67
N ILE A 106 -6.69 -3.45 -0.21
CA ILE A 106 -6.67 -2.08 -0.72
C ILE A 106 -7.94 -1.35 -0.26
N LEU A 107 -7.74 -0.23 0.42
CA LEU A 107 -8.78 0.73 0.71
C LEU A 107 -8.69 1.86 -0.30
N TRP A 108 -9.71 1.97 -1.16
CA TRP A 108 -9.82 3.02 -2.16
C TRP A 108 -10.48 4.27 -1.57
N LYS A 109 -10.07 5.44 -2.06
CA LYS A 109 -10.75 6.71 -1.85
C LYS A 109 -12.22 6.58 -2.29
N ARG A 110 -13.13 7.15 -1.50
CA ARG A 110 -14.59 7.14 -1.70
C ARG A 110 -15.17 8.49 -1.33
#